data_AF-A0A9W9U5E0-F1
#
_entry.id   AF-A0A9W9U5E0-F1
#
_cell.length_a   1.000
_cell.length_b   1.000
_cell.length_c   1.000
_cell.angle_alpha   90.00
_cell.angle_beta   90.00
_cell.angle_gamma   90.00
#
_symmetry.space_group_name_H-M   'P 1'
#
loop_
_entity.id
_entity.type
_entity.pdbx_description
1 polymer ?
#
loop_
_entity_poly.entity_id
_entity_poly.type
_entity_poly.pdbx_seq_one_letter_code
_entity_poly.pdbx_strand_id
1 'polypeptide(L)'
;MALAIAFIVLSYFNLLRSIRFLPLGKPHSKAKRLSNPELCRALIACALVYDSKVNRLSPLESRALANKRLQSAFGIHNAFTTTDKRLAQDFVRDMKDRMYRTPFEQLKLSHLPGLTRKWIERGFNTDDESWGVPKGLTSREESPNGFGVNATSLVQVLTFKALLICVCDGSEVNHDLPPSKIAILARCINHTWINSKEEHIVKFEDNRELQALLREAFPCHGQGTYNMLNILILSFETMWRVVLRGFLQVRFSGSTRREWCSVLAGFVKSHTKEQFEWYPEREVLSVDEGIKPLPKGSTWASSSAEEVVKEVLRLYPPSRRIFRAYQWVENSKYSNVKDWGTKDSQLNIKQRADDYNRGARSNEEIIAADVEACHLDPGIWGIDAETLTRCAGEK
;
A
#
# COMPACT_ATOMS: atom_id res chain seq x y z
N MET A 1 -3.47 -11.62 16.33
CA MET A 1 -4.23 -11.34 15.09
C MET A 1 -4.49 -9.85 14.87
N ALA A 2 -5.14 -9.12 15.79
CA ALA A 2 -5.27 -7.64 15.79
C ALA A 2 -3.96 -6.85 15.60
N LEU A 3 -2.91 -7.54 15.98
CA LEU A 3 -1.61 -7.05 16.35
C LEU A 3 -0.66 -6.95 15.17
N ALA A 4 -0.74 -7.90 14.24
CA ALA A 4 -0.07 -7.83 12.95
C ALA A 4 -0.69 -6.75 12.03
N ILE A 5 -1.95 -6.39 12.30
CA ILE A 5 -2.75 -5.47 11.48
C ILE A 5 -2.53 -4.02 11.86
N ALA A 6 -2.49 -3.71 13.16
CA ALA A 6 -1.98 -2.43 13.65
C ALA A 6 -0.50 -2.27 13.24
N PHE A 7 0.30 -3.32 13.42
CA PHE A 7 1.73 -3.38 13.12
C PHE A 7 2.11 -3.05 11.67
N ILE A 8 1.47 -3.60 10.64
CA ILE A 8 1.83 -3.30 9.25
C ILE A 8 1.27 -1.93 8.80
N VAL A 9 0.09 -1.55 9.28
CA VAL A 9 -0.51 -0.23 8.99
C VAL A 9 0.34 0.91 9.56
N LEU A 10 0.76 0.81 10.82
CA LEU A 10 1.56 1.84 11.50
C LEU A 10 2.98 1.97 10.97
N SER A 11 3.56 0.84 10.57
CA SER A 11 4.95 0.80 10.14
C SER A 11 5.12 1.22 8.68
N TYR A 12 4.08 1.08 7.85
CA TYR A 12 4.00 1.79 6.57
C TYR A 12 3.99 3.31 6.77
N PHE A 13 3.26 3.80 7.78
CA PHE A 13 3.26 5.23 8.10
C PHE A 13 4.64 5.71 8.58
N ASN A 14 5.38 4.93 9.39
CA ASN A 14 6.76 5.26 9.78
C ASN A 14 7.78 5.16 8.62
N LEU A 15 7.63 4.23 7.67
CA LEU A 15 8.53 4.12 6.51
C LEU A 15 8.26 5.21 5.45
N LEU A 16 7.00 5.61 5.26
CA LEU A 16 6.60 6.76 4.44
C LEU A 16 7.19 8.08 4.94
N ARG A 17 7.63 8.16 6.22
CA ARG A 17 8.35 9.33 6.75
C ARG A 17 9.71 9.56 6.09
N SER A 18 10.30 8.53 5.49
CA SER A 18 11.62 8.56 4.84
C SER A 18 11.55 8.39 3.32
N ILE A 19 10.37 8.13 2.75
CA ILE A 19 10.20 7.77 1.33
C ILE A 19 9.34 8.82 0.61
N ARG A 20 9.82 9.31 -0.53
CA ARG A 20 9.03 10.14 -1.44
C ARG A 20 7.87 9.31 -2.01
N PHE A 21 6.63 9.75 -1.79
CA PHE A 21 5.40 9.06 -2.19
C PHE A 21 5.43 8.50 -3.64
N LEU A 22 5.05 7.22 -3.80
CA LEU A 22 5.14 6.48 -5.06
C LEU A 22 3.76 5.96 -5.53
N PRO A 23 3.32 6.28 -6.77
CA PRO A 23 2.01 5.90 -7.35
C PRO A 23 1.83 4.41 -7.58
N LEU A 24 0.58 3.96 -7.64
CA LEU A 24 0.24 2.55 -7.52
C LEU A 24 -0.79 2.06 -8.54
N GLY A 25 -0.46 0.97 -9.23
CA GLY A 25 -1.49 0.09 -9.79
C GLY A 25 -0.97 -1.26 -10.29
N LYS A 26 -1.90 -2.12 -10.75
CA LYS A 26 -1.69 -3.23 -11.69
C LYS A 26 -2.89 -3.25 -12.68
N PRO A 27 -2.82 -3.99 -13.81
CA PRO A 27 -2.35 -3.56 -15.12
C PRO A 27 -3.49 -3.28 -16.11
N HIS A 28 -3.30 -2.33 -17.03
CA HIS A 28 -3.87 -2.49 -18.37
C HIS A 28 -3.29 -3.75 -18.99
N SER A 29 -4.08 -4.54 -19.70
CA SER A 29 -3.66 -5.79 -20.36
C SER A 29 -2.58 -5.62 -21.46
N LYS A 30 -1.95 -4.44 -21.59
CA LYS A 30 -0.86 -4.15 -22.54
C LYS A 30 0.26 -3.25 -21.99
N ALA A 31 0.26 -2.90 -20.70
CA ALA A 31 1.27 -1.99 -20.16
C ALA A 31 2.66 -2.63 -20.15
N LYS A 32 3.63 -1.98 -20.83
CA LYS A 32 5.02 -2.43 -20.84
C LYS A 32 5.59 -2.37 -19.42
N ARG A 33 6.34 -3.40 -18.99
CA ARG A 33 6.94 -3.48 -17.65
C ARG A 33 8.45 -3.37 -17.71
N LEU A 34 9.01 -2.60 -16.79
CA LEU A 34 10.44 -2.50 -16.54
C LEU A 34 10.71 -3.06 -15.14
N SER A 35 11.71 -3.93 -15.01
CA SER A 35 12.14 -4.49 -13.73
C SER A 35 13.58 -4.13 -13.37
N ASN A 36 14.33 -3.52 -14.29
CA ASN A 36 15.66 -3.00 -13.98
C ASN A 36 15.55 -1.76 -13.05
N PRO A 37 16.25 -1.73 -11.91
CA PRO A 37 16.11 -0.63 -10.93
C PRO A 37 16.44 0.76 -11.48
N GLU A 38 17.44 0.88 -12.36
CA GLU A 38 17.83 2.16 -12.97
C GLU A 38 16.75 2.67 -13.92
N LEU A 39 16.25 1.79 -14.79
CA LEU A 39 15.15 2.11 -15.70
C LEU A 39 13.86 2.43 -14.92
N CYS A 40 13.57 1.69 -13.84
CA CYS A 40 12.47 1.98 -12.94
C CYS A 40 12.61 3.38 -12.32
N ARG A 41 13.77 3.72 -11.76
CA ARG A 41 14.04 5.05 -11.19
C ARG A 41 13.88 6.16 -12.23
N ALA A 42 14.44 5.97 -13.42
CA ALA A 42 14.32 6.91 -14.53
C ALA A 42 12.85 7.12 -14.95
N LEU A 43 12.08 6.03 -15.06
CA LEU A 43 10.65 6.10 -15.38
C LEU A 43 9.86 6.86 -14.30
N ILE A 44 10.07 6.52 -13.03
CA ILE A 44 9.38 7.15 -11.89
C ILE A 44 9.63 8.66 -11.85
N ALA A 45 10.87 9.07 -12.14
CA ALA A 45 11.31 10.45 -12.23
C ALA A 45 10.84 11.16 -13.52
N CYS A 46 10.21 10.43 -14.46
CA CYS A 46 9.84 10.91 -15.79
C CYS A 46 11.06 11.41 -16.60
N ALA A 47 12.21 10.76 -16.38
CA ALA A 47 13.49 11.04 -17.04
C ALA A 47 13.93 9.88 -17.97
N LEU A 48 13.11 8.82 -18.08
CA LEU A 48 13.39 7.70 -18.98
C LEU A 48 13.40 8.20 -20.43
N VAL A 49 14.46 7.86 -21.15
CA VAL A 49 14.50 7.83 -22.60
C VAL A 49 14.34 6.38 -23.01
N TYR A 50 13.33 6.10 -23.80
CA TYR A 50 12.94 4.74 -24.13
C TYR A 50 12.90 4.59 -25.65
N ASP A 51 13.69 3.65 -26.20
CA ASP A 51 13.79 3.43 -27.65
C ASP A 51 14.12 4.74 -28.42
N SER A 52 15.09 5.49 -27.89
CA SER A 52 15.50 6.82 -28.39
C SER A 52 14.38 7.88 -28.45
N LYS A 53 13.22 7.62 -27.84
CA LYS A 53 12.10 8.55 -27.72
C LYS A 53 12.12 9.18 -26.34
N VAL A 54 11.88 10.48 -26.27
CA VAL A 54 11.79 11.24 -25.01
C VAL A 54 10.32 11.44 -24.64
N ASN A 55 9.97 11.28 -23.36
CA ASN A 55 8.62 11.59 -22.88
C ASN A 55 8.37 13.11 -22.96
N ARG A 56 7.31 13.51 -23.66
CA ARG A 56 6.90 14.92 -23.74
C ARG A 56 6.15 15.38 -22.50
N LEU A 57 5.49 14.45 -21.80
CA LEU A 57 4.74 14.75 -20.58
C LEU A 57 5.67 15.23 -19.47
N SER A 58 5.19 16.18 -18.66
CA SER A 58 5.80 16.47 -17.37
C SER A 58 5.62 15.30 -16.39
N PRO A 59 6.41 15.24 -15.30
CA PRO A 59 6.23 14.22 -14.28
C PRO A 59 4.81 14.17 -13.69
N LEU A 60 4.13 15.32 -13.59
CA LEU A 60 2.77 15.41 -13.06
C LEU A 60 1.75 14.89 -14.05
N GLU A 61 1.84 15.30 -15.32
CA GLU A 61 0.95 14.82 -16.40
C GLU A 61 1.08 13.32 -16.63
N SER A 62 2.33 12.83 -16.72
CA SER A 62 2.63 11.41 -16.90
C SER A 62 1.99 10.56 -15.79
N ARG A 63 2.06 11.02 -14.54
CA ARG A 63 1.42 10.35 -13.41
C ARG A 63 -0.09 10.49 -13.42
N ALA A 64 -0.63 11.69 -13.62
CA ALA A 64 -2.06 11.97 -13.60
C ALA A 64 -2.80 11.15 -14.67
N LEU A 65 -2.27 11.13 -15.89
CA LEU A 65 -2.85 10.41 -17.02
C LEU A 65 -2.89 8.90 -16.77
N ALA A 66 -1.80 8.32 -16.24
CA ALA A 66 -1.76 6.91 -15.85
C ALA A 66 -2.73 6.55 -14.72
N ASN A 67 -3.17 7.53 -13.92
CA ASN A 67 -4.09 7.34 -12.80
C ASN A 67 -5.49 7.90 -13.08
N LYS A 68 -5.81 8.29 -14.33
CA LYS A 68 -7.12 8.87 -14.70
C LYS A 68 -8.30 8.00 -14.29
N ARG A 69 -8.17 6.68 -14.36
CA ARG A 69 -9.18 5.71 -13.90
C ARG A 69 -9.58 5.91 -12.43
N LEU A 70 -8.63 6.30 -11.57
CA LEU A 70 -8.89 6.52 -10.14
C LEU A 70 -9.68 7.81 -9.93
N GLN A 71 -9.38 8.85 -10.71
CA GLN A 71 -10.18 10.06 -10.73
C GLN A 71 -11.61 9.75 -11.16
N SER A 72 -11.80 8.97 -12.23
CA SER A 72 -13.13 8.59 -12.70
C SER A 72 -13.91 7.75 -11.68
N ALA A 73 -13.31 6.71 -11.11
CA ALA A 73 -14.01 5.78 -10.23
C ALA A 73 -14.26 6.33 -8.81
N PHE A 74 -13.38 7.20 -8.32
CA PHE A 74 -13.39 7.66 -6.92
C PHE A 74 -13.54 9.17 -6.75
N GLY A 75 -13.54 9.96 -7.83
CA GLY A 75 -13.63 11.41 -7.76
C GLY A 75 -12.45 12.06 -7.04
N ILE A 76 -11.30 11.38 -6.99
CA ILE A 76 -10.13 11.87 -6.24
C ILE A 76 -9.40 12.96 -7.02
N HIS A 77 -9.07 14.03 -6.31
CA HIS A 77 -8.28 15.14 -6.78
C HIS A 77 -7.12 15.38 -5.80
N ASN A 78 -6.10 14.52 -5.90
CA ASN A 78 -4.94 14.52 -5.02
C ASN A 78 -3.65 14.52 -5.85
N ALA A 79 -2.51 14.35 -5.18
CA ALA A 79 -1.21 14.31 -5.84
C ALA A 79 -1.14 13.26 -6.97
N PHE A 80 -1.93 12.19 -6.98
CA PHE A 80 -1.82 11.14 -8.00
C PHE A 80 -2.58 11.45 -9.28
N THR A 81 -3.60 12.29 -9.22
CA THR A 81 -4.51 12.58 -10.33
C THR A 81 -4.45 14.01 -10.83
N THR A 82 -3.81 14.92 -10.10
CA THR A 82 -3.65 16.32 -10.50
C THR A 82 -2.39 16.56 -11.34
N THR A 83 -2.50 17.48 -12.30
CA THR A 83 -1.37 18.08 -13.02
C THR A 83 -0.89 19.37 -12.38
N ASP A 84 -1.64 19.92 -11.41
CA ASP A 84 -1.27 21.13 -10.68
C ASP A 84 -0.18 20.83 -9.65
N LYS A 85 0.97 21.51 -9.82
CA LYS A 85 2.13 21.35 -8.95
C LYS A 85 1.85 21.80 -7.52
N ARG A 86 1.15 22.93 -7.34
CA ARG A 86 0.85 23.48 -6.02
C ARG A 86 -0.12 22.58 -5.28
N LEU A 87 -1.17 22.11 -5.95
CA LEU A 87 -2.13 21.18 -5.35
C LEU A 87 -1.48 19.85 -4.95
N ALA A 88 -0.61 19.30 -5.80
CA ALA A 88 0.12 18.09 -5.46
C ALA A 88 1.06 18.28 -4.26
N GLN A 89 1.74 19.43 -4.17
CA GLN A 89 2.63 19.76 -3.05
C GLN A 89 1.86 19.99 -1.75
N ASP A 90 0.76 20.72 -1.81
CA ASP A 90 -0.11 20.99 -0.67
C ASP A 90 -0.71 19.70 -0.12
N PHE A 91 -1.20 18.81 -1.00
CA PHE A 91 -1.68 17.48 -0.59
C PHE A 91 -0.58 16.65 0.08
N VAL A 92 0.63 16.62 -0.47
CA VAL A 92 1.75 15.87 0.12
C VAL A 92 2.15 16.43 1.48
N ARG A 93 2.13 17.75 1.64
CA ARG A 93 2.38 18.41 2.92
C ARG A 93 1.30 18.05 3.94
N ASP A 94 0.02 18.19 3.59
CA ASP A 94 -1.10 17.84 4.47
C ASP A 94 -1.05 16.37 4.90
N MET A 95 -0.80 15.44 3.97
CA MET A 95 -0.65 14.02 4.29
C MET A 95 0.51 13.75 5.24
N LYS A 96 1.66 14.43 5.06
CA LYS A 96 2.75 14.34 6.03
C LYS A 96 2.28 14.85 7.38
N ASP A 97 1.77 16.07 7.45
CA ASP A 97 1.35 16.69 8.71
C ASP A 97 0.35 15.80 9.46
N ARG A 98 -0.63 15.19 8.78
CA ARG A 98 -1.54 14.20 9.35
C ARG A 98 -0.82 12.98 9.93
N MET A 99 0.11 12.40 9.17
CA MET A 99 0.91 11.26 9.61
C MET A 99 1.87 11.58 10.77
N TYR A 100 2.30 12.83 10.91
CA TYR A 100 3.19 13.28 11.99
C TYR A 100 2.46 13.92 13.17
N ARG A 101 1.16 14.19 13.04
CA ARG A 101 0.36 14.93 14.03
C ARG A 101 0.35 14.25 15.40
N THR A 102 0.09 12.94 15.41
CA THR A 102 -0.06 12.19 16.66
C THR A 102 1.19 11.36 16.90
N PRO A 103 1.92 11.60 18.01
CA PRO A 103 3.02 10.74 18.44
C PRO A 103 2.57 9.29 18.51
N PHE A 104 3.49 8.37 18.22
CA PHE A 104 3.19 6.95 18.10
C PHE A 104 2.52 6.39 19.37
N GLU A 105 3.01 6.82 20.53
CA GLU A 105 2.56 6.43 21.87
C GLU A 105 1.15 6.94 22.18
N GLN A 106 0.71 8.00 21.50
CA GLN A 106 -0.60 8.63 21.66
C GLN A 106 -1.65 8.10 20.68
N LEU A 107 -1.24 7.28 19.70
CA LEU A 107 -2.18 6.60 18.85
C LEU A 107 -2.99 5.64 19.72
N LYS A 108 -4.31 5.85 19.76
CA LYS A 108 -5.26 5.08 20.59
C LYS A 108 -5.43 3.64 20.07
N LEU A 109 -4.37 2.91 19.80
CA LEU A 109 -4.42 1.59 19.15
C LEU A 109 -4.57 0.46 20.16
N SER A 110 -4.34 0.74 21.44
CA SER A 110 -4.46 -0.18 22.57
C SER A 110 -5.84 -0.86 22.69
N HIS A 111 -6.90 -0.27 22.12
CA HIS A 111 -8.24 -0.88 22.12
C HIS A 111 -8.45 -1.92 21.01
N LEU A 112 -7.70 -1.85 19.90
CA LEU A 112 -7.87 -2.77 18.75
C LEU A 112 -7.61 -4.24 19.11
N PRO A 113 -6.62 -4.61 19.95
CA PRO A 113 -6.39 -5.98 20.38
C PRO A 113 -7.58 -6.59 21.11
N GLY A 114 -8.13 -5.86 22.08
CA GLY A 114 -9.31 -6.29 22.84
C GLY A 114 -10.54 -6.40 21.94
N LEU A 115 -10.76 -5.43 21.05
CA LEU A 115 -11.87 -5.45 20.10
C LEU A 115 -11.79 -6.64 19.15
N THR A 116 -10.60 -6.91 18.60
CA THR A 116 -10.39 -8.03 17.68
C THR A 116 -10.57 -9.37 18.36
N ARG A 117 -10.10 -9.51 19.62
CA ARG A 117 -10.31 -10.73 20.40
C ARG A 117 -11.81 -11.00 20.55
N LYS A 118 -12.57 -9.98 20.97
CA LYS A 118 -14.04 -10.07 21.08
C LYS A 118 -14.70 -10.45 19.76
N TRP A 119 -14.23 -9.91 18.64
CA TRP A 119 -14.74 -10.27 17.30
C TRP A 119 -14.45 -11.72 16.92
N ILE A 120 -13.28 -12.25 17.25
CA ILE A 120 -12.94 -13.65 16.98
C ILE A 120 -13.75 -14.58 17.87
N GLU A 121 -13.83 -14.30 19.18
CA GLU A 121 -14.54 -15.13 20.16
C GLU A 121 -16.03 -15.24 19.87
N ARG A 122 -16.64 -14.17 19.34
CA ARG A 122 -18.07 -14.14 19.01
C ARG A 122 -18.39 -14.69 17.61
N GLY A 123 -17.38 -15.10 16.85
CA GLY A 123 -17.48 -15.26 15.40
C GLY A 123 -17.61 -13.89 14.75
N PHE A 124 -16.62 -13.49 13.94
CA PHE A 124 -16.70 -12.23 13.19
C PHE A 124 -17.64 -12.45 12.01
N ASN A 125 -18.92 -12.48 12.33
CA ASN A 125 -20.02 -12.61 11.42
C ASN A 125 -20.58 -11.21 11.21
N THR A 126 -20.20 -10.62 10.08
CA THR A 126 -20.88 -9.44 9.55
C THR A 126 -22.19 -9.90 8.95
N ASP A 127 -23.12 -10.39 9.78
CA ASP A 127 -24.43 -11.00 9.42
C ASP A 127 -25.37 -9.99 8.73
N ASP A 128 -24.92 -9.51 7.59
CA ASP A 128 -25.73 -8.98 6.53
C ASP A 128 -25.59 -10.00 5.40
N GLU A 129 -26.72 -10.53 4.92
CA GLU A 129 -26.83 -11.60 3.91
C GLU A 129 -26.11 -11.27 2.57
N SER A 130 -25.51 -10.09 2.45
CA SER A 130 -24.70 -9.60 1.33
C SER A 130 -23.29 -10.20 1.22
N TRP A 131 -22.81 -10.97 2.20
CA TRP A 131 -21.60 -11.78 2.04
C TRP A 131 -21.97 -13.13 1.44
N GLY A 132 -21.93 -13.21 0.10
CA GLY A 132 -22.08 -14.46 -0.65
C GLY A 132 -20.99 -15.48 -0.34
N VAL A 133 -20.96 -16.02 0.87
CA VAL A 133 -20.57 -17.41 1.07
C VAL A 133 -21.73 -18.19 0.49
N PRO A 134 -21.54 -18.98 -0.59
CA PRO A 134 -22.58 -19.89 -1.03
C PRO A 134 -23.00 -20.71 0.18
N LYS A 135 -24.32 -20.80 0.44
CA LYS A 135 -24.91 -21.67 1.48
C LYS A 135 -24.51 -23.16 1.37
N GLY A 136 -23.62 -23.52 0.46
CA GLY A 136 -23.05 -24.85 0.24
C GLY A 136 -21.59 -25.06 0.64
N LEU A 137 -20.91 -24.11 1.31
CA LEU A 137 -19.62 -24.40 1.99
C LEU A 137 -19.75 -24.52 3.52
N THR A 138 -20.91 -24.20 4.08
CA THR A 138 -21.27 -24.51 5.47
C THR A 138 -21.97 -25.86 5.61
N SER A 139 -22.16 -26.62 4.52
CA SER A 139 -22.51 -28.05 4.58
C SER A 139 -21.27 -28.92 4.79
N ARG A 140 -20.36 -28.49 5.64
CA ARG A 140 -19.39 -29.37 6.28
C ARG A 140 -19.85 -29.46 7.72
N GLU A 141 -20.36 -30.65 8.03
CA GLU A 141 -20.65 -31.19 9.37
C GLU A 141 -20.19 -30.25 10.48
N GLU A 142 -21.14 -29.78 11.28
CA GLU A 142 -20.93 -29.05 12.52
C GLU A 142 -19.72 -29.65 13.25
N SER A 143 -18.54 -29.05 13.07
CA SER A 143 -17.42 -29.33 13.95
C SER A 143 -17.85 -28.78 15.30
N PRO A 144 -17.92 -29.62 16.36
CA PRO A 144 -18.52 -29.21 17.64
C PRO A 144 -17.81 -28.03 18.33
N ASN A 145 -16.69 -27.52 17.78
CA ASN A 145 -15.75 -26.63 18.45
C ASN A 145 -15.11 -25.55 17.56
N GLY A 146 -15.85 -24.77 16.76
CA GLY A 146 -15.26 -23.50 16.27
C GLY A 146 -16.02 -22.72 15.19
N PHE A 147 -16.29 -21.45 15.48
CA PHE A 147 -16.69 -20.44 14.49
C PHE A 147 -15.50 -20.13 13.55
N GLY A 148 -15.68 -20.31 12.25
CA GLY A 148 -14.71 -19.89 11.24
C GLY A 148 -14.73 -18.38 11.04
N VAL A 149 -13.57 -17.72 11.08
CA VAL A 149 -13.45 -16.27 10.84
C VAL A 149 -12.93 -15.98 9.43
N ASN A 150 -13.62 -15.13 8.66
CA ASN A 150 -13.11 -14.62 7.39
C ASN A 150 -11.94 -13.64 7.64
N ALA A 151 -10.71 -14.14 7.48
CA ALA A 151 -9.50 -13.36 7.72
C ALA A 151 -9.39 -12.12 6.82
N THR A 152 -9.88 -12.18 5.58
CA THR A 152 -9.85 -11.03 4.65
C THR A 152 -10.69 -9.88 5.17
N SER A 153 -11.95 -10.15 5.51
CA SER A 153 -12.87 -9.13 6.02
C SER A 153 -12.39 -8.54 7.35
N LEU A 154 -11.89 -9.40 8.25
CA LEU A 154 -11.33 -8.95 9.52
C LEU A 154 -10.12 -8.02 9.32
N VAL A 155 -9.18 -8.40 8.44
CA VAL A 155 -8.00 -7.59 8.13
C VAL A 155 -8.40 -6.27 7.48
N GLN A 156 -9.35 -6.26 6.55
CA GLN A 156 -9.84 -5.03 5.93
C GLN A 156 -10.40 -4.06 6.98
N VAL A 157 -11.30 -4.51 7.84
CA VAL A 157 -11.92 -3.65 8.87
C VAL A 157 -10.88 -3.11 9.85
N LEU A 158 -9.97 -3.96 10.32
CA LEU A 158 -8.93 -3.55 11.25
C LEU A 158 -7.92 -2.60 10.61
N THR A 159 -7.56 -2.82 9.34
CA THR A 159 -6.71 -1.90 8.58
C THR A 159 -7.39 -0.55 8.41
N PHE A 160 -8.68 -0.55 8.05
CA PHE A 160 -9.45 0.68 7.89
C PHE A 160 -9.55 1.45 9.21
N LYS A 161 -9.89 0.79 10.32
CA LYS A 161 -9.93 1.43 11.65
C LYS A 161 -8.57 2.00 12.08
N ALA A 162 -7.49 1.24 11.90
CA ALA A 162 -6.14 1.73 12.21
C ALA A 162 -5.79 2.96 11.37
N LEU A 163 -6.15 2.96 10.09
CA LEU A 163 -5.95 4.07 9.18
C LEU A 163 -6.71 5.31 9.63
N LEU A 164 -7.99 5.19 9.99
CA LEU A 164 -8.76 6.31 10.54
C LEU A 164 -8.10 6.92 11.78
N ILE A 165 -7.55 6.10 12.68
CA ILE A 165 -6.82 6.59 13.86
C ILE A 165 -5.52 7.32 13.48
N CYS A 166 -4.87 6.92 12.38
CA CYS A 166 -3.57 7.47 11.98
C CYS A 166 -3.67 8.76 11.15
N VAL A 167 -4.67 8.88 10.27
CA VAL A 167 -4.73 9.98 9.28
C VAL A 167 -5.90 10.93 9.50
N CYS A 168 -6.90 10.53 10.29
CA CYS A 168 -7.99 11.39 10.70
C CYS A 168 -7.79 11.86 12.13
N ASP A 169 -8.23 13.08 12.44
CA ASP A 169 -8.12 13.66 13.77
C ASP A 169 -9.31 13.36 14.69
N GLY A 170 -10.16 12.41 14.29
CA GLY A 170 -11.39 12.05 14.96
C GLY A 170 -12.57 12.95 14.59
N SER A 171 -12.35 14.26 14.39
CA SER A 171 -13.43 15.20 14.03
C SER A 171 -14.02 14.91 12.65
N GLU A 172 -13.24 14.30 11.76
CA GLU A 172 -13.64 13.91 10.41
C GLU A 172 -14.55 12.66 10.40
N VAL A 173 -14.58 11.87 11.49
CA VAL A 173 -15.23 10.55 11.53
C VAL A 173 -16.50 10.60 12.38
N ASN A 174 -17.59 10.05 11.87
CA ASN A 174 -18.78 9.80 12.67
C ASN A 174 -18.51 8.67 13.69
N HIS A 175 -18.37 9.03 14.96
CA HIS A 175 -18.07 8.08 16.04
C HIS A 175 -19.23 7.15 16.39
N ASP A 176 -20.46 7.52 16.03
CA ASP A 176 -21.66 6.70 16.25
C ASP A 176 -21.83 5.63 15.15
N LEU A 177 -20.96 5.63 14.13
CA LEU A 177 -21.04 4.70 13.02
C LEU A 177 -20.74 3.25 13.48
N PRO A 178 -21.69 2.31 13.31
CA PRO A 178 -21.48 0.92 13.69
C PRO A 178 -20.29 0.27 12.95
N PRO A 179 -19.55 -0.67 13.57
CA PRO A 179 -18.47 -1.39 12.89
C PRO A 179 -18.89 -2.11 11.60
N SER A 180 -20.15 -2.55 11.49
CA SER A 180 -20.71 -3.17 10.28
C SER A 180 -20.73 -2.19 9.09
N LYS A 181 -21.07 -0.92 9.32
CA LYS A 181 -21.05 0.12 8.28
C LYS A 181 -19.64 0.45 7.82
N ILE A 182 -18.66 0.46 8.73
CA ILE A 182 -17.23 0.58 8.37
C ILE A 182 -16.80 -0.59 7.46
N ALA A 183 -17.26 -1.81 7.76
CA ALA A 183 -16.97 -2.98 6.93
C ALA A 183 -17.61 -2.89 5.54
N ILE A 184 -18.85 -2.40 5.46
CA ILE A 184 -19.55 -2.17 4.17
C ILE A 184 -18.82 -1.10 3.36
N LEU A 185 -18.42 0.01 3.96
CA LEU A 185 -17.65 1.06 3.29
C LEU A 185 -16.31 0.53 2.75
N ALA A 186 -15.55 -0.20 3.58
CA ALA A 186 -14.30 -0.83 3.16
C ALA A 186 -14.50 -1.79 1.96
N ARG A 187 -15.62 -2.54 1.94
CA ARG A 187 -15.99 -3.41 0.83
C ARG A 187 -16.34 -2.62 -0.43
N CYS A 188 -17.18 -1.59 -0.31
CA CYS A 188 -17.60 -0.74 -1.42
C CYS A 188 -16.38 -0.07 -2.08
N ILE A 189 -15.42 0.38 -1.27
CA ILE A 189 -14.13 0.89 -1.73
C ILE A 189 -13.35 -0.17 -2.52
N ASN A 190 -13.18 -1.38 -1.97
CA ASN A 190 -12.45 -2.46 -2.64
C ASN A 190 -13.15 -2.93 -3.94
N HIS A 191 -14.47 -3.00 -3.94
CA HIS A 191 -15.26 -3.36 -5.12
C HIS A 191 -15.11 -2.29 -6.22
N THR A 192 -15.26 -1.02 -5.87
CA THR A 192 -15.01 0.11 -6.79
C THR A 192 -13.57 0.07 -7.32
N TRP A 193 -12.59 -0.31 -6.50
CA TRP A 193 -11.20 -0.44 -6.92
C TRP A 193 -10.99 -1.56 -7.95
N ILE A 194 -11.64 -2.70 -7.76
CA ILE A 194 -11.61 -3.81 -8.71
C ILE A 194 -12.25 -3.37 -10.04
N ASN A 195 -13.48 -2.85 -9.98
CA ASN A 195 -14.24 -2.45 -11.17
C ASN A 195 -13.59 -1.29 -11.93
N SER A 196 -12.82 -0.43 -11.26
CA SER A 196 -12.07 0.67 -11.90
C SER A 196 -10.95 0.21 -12.85
N LYS A 197 -10.78 -1.10 -13.05
CA LYS A 197 -9.81 -1.69 -13.99
C LYS A 197 -10.47 -2.25 -15.24
N GLU A 198 -11.80 -2.35 -15.26
CA GLU A 198 -12.58 -2.81 -16.39
C GLU A 198 -12.76 -1.68 -17.42
N GLU A 199 -13.16 -2.03 -18.65
CA GLU A 199 -13.38 -1.06 -19.73
C GLU A 199 -14.49 -0.06 -19.38
N HIS A 200 -15.54 -0.55 -18.72
CA HIS A 200 -16.68 0.26 -18.28
C HIS A 200 -16.55 0.64 -16.81
N ILE A 201 -15.94 1.80 -16.56
CA ILE A 201 -15.80 2.35 -15.22
C ILE A 201 -17.07 3.10 -14.84
N VAL A 202 -17.75 2.65 -13.78
CA VAL A 202 -18.79 3.44 -13.11
C VAL A 202 -18.13 4.67 -12.50
N LYS A 203 -18.58 5.85 -12.91
CA LYS A 203 -18.02 7.10 -12.41
C LYS A 203 -18.43 7.33 -10.96
N PHE A 204 -17.61 8.06 -10.21
CA PHE A 204 -17.87 8.36 -8.81
C PHE A 204 -19.19 9.09 -8.63
N GLU A 205 -19.53 10.02 -9.53
CA GLU A 205 -20.77 10.80 -9.47
C GLU A 205 -22.02 9.91 -9.58
N ASP A 206 -21.89 8.78 -10.27
CA ASP A 206 -22.96 7.79 -10.48
C ASP A 206 -22.99 6.71 -9.38
N ASN A 207 -21.91 6.56 -8.59
CA ASN A 207 -21.82 5.59 -7.51
C ASN A 207 -22.50 6.09 -6.22
N ARG A 208 -23.84 6.03 -6.22
CA ARG A 208 -24.69 6.53 -5.12
C ARG A 208 -24.44 5.81 -3.78
N GLU A 209 -24.17 4.50 -3.82
CA GLU A 209 -23.93 3.71 -2.62
C GLU A 209 -22.66 4.18 -1.90
N LEU A 210 -21.54 4.29 -2.64
CA LEU A 210 -20.28 4.76 -2.07
C LEU A 210 -20.40 6.17 -1.52
N GLN A 211 -21.07 7.08 -2.25
CA GLN A 211 -21.30 8.44 -1.78
C GLN A 211 -22.15 8.51 -0.51
N ALA A 212 -23.22 7.69 -0.41
CA ALA A 212 -24.06 7.65 0.78
C ALA A 212 -23.27 7.16 2.01
N LEU A 213 -22.49 6.09 1.87
CA LEU A 213 -21.65 5.56 2.94
C LEU A 213 -20.57 6.55 3.38
N LEU A 214 -19.99 7.30 2.44
CA LEU A 214 -19.00 8.34 2.76
C LEU A 214 -19.61 9.50 3.54
N ARG A 215 -20.82 9.95 3.17
CA ARG A 215 -21.53 11.01 3.91
C ARG A 215 -21.96 10.55 5.31
N GLU A 216 -22.36 9.29 5.46
CA GLU A 216 -22.71 8.70 6.75
C GLU A 216 -21.47 8.57 7.66
N ALA A 217 -20.33 8.18 7.08
CA ALA A 217 -19.09 7.93 7.82
C ALA A 217 -18.27 9.19 8.11
N PHE A 218 -18.35 10.21 7.26
CA PHE A 218 -17.53 11.41 7.35
C PHE A 218 -18.38 12.67 7.14
N PRO A 219 -18.75 13.39 8.22
CA PRO A 219 -19.56 14.61 8.12
C PRO A 219 -18.91 15.71 7.25
N CYS A 220 -17.58 15.74 7.17
CA CYS A 220 -16.83 16.69 6.36
C CYS A 220 -16.64 16.26 4.89
N HIS A 221 -17.20 15.11 4.47
CA HIS A 221 -17.05 14.61 3.11
C HIS A 221 -17.69 15.57 2.09
N GLY A 222 -16.89 15.98 1.11
CA GLY A 222 -17.33 16.82 0.00
C GLY A 222 -16.77 16.37 -1.36
N GLN A 223 -16.78 17.29 -2.31
CA GLN A 223 -16.26 17.07 -3.67
C GLN A 223 -14.83 17.61 -3.81
N GLY A 224 -14.14 17.22 -4.88
CA GLY A 224 -12.80 17.72 -5.21
C GLY A 224 -11.78 17.42 -4.11
N THR A 225 -11.15 18.46 -3.55
CA THR A 225 -10.16 18.33 -2.48
C THR A 225 -10.76 17.87 -1.15
N TYR A 226 -12.05 18.13 -0.90
CA TYR A 226 -12.78 17.69 0.31
C TYR A 226 -13.30 16.26 0.23
N ASN A 227 -13.05 15.56 -0.88
CA ASN A 227 -13.40 14.16 -1.00
C ASN A 227 -12.50 13.31 -0.08
N MET A 228 -13.08 12.71 0.95
CA MET A 228 -12.37 11.84 1.90
C MET A 228 -11.62 10.67 1.24
N LEU A 229 -12.04 10.24 0.06
CA LEU A 229 -11.30 9.22 -0.69
C LEU A 229 -9.91 9.69 -1.11
N ASN A 230 -9.63 11.00 -1.19
CA ASN A 230 -8.28 11.52 -1.45
C ASN A 230 -7.24 10.96 -0.48
N ILE A 231 -7.64 10.76 0.78
CA ILE A 231 -6.81 10.26 1.88
C ILE A 231 -6.95 8.75 2.01
N LEU A 232 -8.19 8.26 1.98
CA LEU A 232 -8.52 6.89 2.37
C LEU A 232 -8.13 5.85 1.31
N ILE A 233 -8.39 6.10 0.02
CA ILE A 233 -8.32 5.02 -0.98
C ILE A 233 -6.93 4.41 -1.08
N LEU A 234 -5.90 5.25 -1.23
CA LEU A 234 -4.54 4.77 -1.44
C LEU A 234 -3.95 4.17 -0.18
N SER A 235 -4.30 4.73 0.98
CA SER A 235 -3.79 4.25 2.24
C SER A 235 -4.47 2.93 2.64
N PHE A 236 -5.77 2.77 2.39
CA PHE A 236 -6.50 1.55 2.76
C PHE A 236 -6.25 0.40 1.78
N GLU A 237 -6.51 0.60 0.48
CA GLU A 237 -6.50 -0.48 -0.51
C GLU A 237 -5.15 -1.18 -0.59
N THR A 238 -4.08 -0.44 -0.35
CA THR A 238 -2.72 -0.94 -0.49
C THR A 238 -2.33 -1.66 0.79
N MET A 239 -2.67 -1.10 1.95
CA MET A 239 -2.24 -1.63 3.23
C MET A 239 -2.94 -2.91 3.65
N TRP A 240 -4.25 -3.07 3.44
CA TRP A 240 -4.92 -4.28 3.92
C TRP A 240 -4.35 -5.55 3.26
N ARG A 241 -3.89 -5.46 2.01
CA ARG A 241 -3.25 -6.57 1.29
C ARG A 241 -1.86 -6.89 1.84
N VAL A 242 -1.05 -5.87 2.12
CA VAL A 242 0.27 -6.05 2.75
C VAL A 242 0.10 -6.67 4.13
N VAL A 243 -0.86 -6.15 4.90
CA VAL A 243 -1.20 -6.66 6.23
C VAL A 243 -1.57 -8.13 6.18
N LEU A 244 -2.50 -8.50 5.29
CA LEU A 244 -2.96 -9.89 5.15
C LEU A 244 -1.81 -10.81 4.77
N ARG A 245 -1.00 -10.42 3.77
CA ARG A 245 0.14 -11.22 3.32
C ARG A 245 1.21 -11.35 4.40
N GLY A 246 1.55 -10.26 5.09
CA GLY A 246 2.48 -10.28 6.21
C GLY A 246 1.99 -11.18 7.35
N PHE A 247 0.72 -11.10 7.71
CA PHE A 247 0.12 -12.02 8.69
C PHE A 247 0.27 -13.48 8.26
N LEU A 248 -0.10 -13.80 7.02
CA LEU A 248 0.00 -15.18 6.51
C LEU A 248 1.45 -15.66 6.51
N GLN A 249 2.36 -14.80 6.08
CA GLN A 249 3.78 -15.12 5.98
C GLN A 249 4.42 -15.35 7.36
N VAL A 250 4.20 -14.45 8.32
CA VAL A 250 4.71 -14.58 9.69
C VAL A 250 4.11 -15.80 10.39
N ARG A 251 2.81 -16.05 10.21
CA ARG A 251 2.07 -17.06 10.98
C ARG A 251 2.15 -18.48 10.40
N PHE A 252 2.37 -18.62 9.10
CA PHE A 252 2.28 -19.91 8.42
C PHE A 252 3.53 -20.30 7.63
N SER A 253 4.52 -19.41 7.46
CA SER A 253 5.68 -19.67 6.59
C SER A 253 7.02 -19.54 7.33
N GLY A 254 7.97 -20.43 7.01
CA GLY A 254 9.39 -20.28 7.33
C GLY A 254 9.87 -20.86 8.68
N SER A 255 11.20 -20.96 8.80
CA SER A 255 11.92 -21.40 10.00
C SER A 255 11.94 -20.35 11.12
N THR A 256 11.77 -19.07 10.78
CA THR A 256 11.80 -17.91 11.69
C THR A 256 10.43 -17.56 12.30
N ARG A 257 9.37 -18.30 11.95
CA ARG A 257 7.98 -18.08 12.40
C ARG A 257 7.85 -17.85 13.91
N ARG A 258 8.51 -18.69 14.74
CA ARG A 258 8.36 -18.62 16.21
C ARG A 258 8.93 -17.33 16.78
N GLU A 259 10.15 -17.00 16.38
CA GLU A 259 10.84 -15.79 16.79
C GLU A 259 10.02 -14.56 16.43
N TRP A 260 9.61 -14.44 15.17
CA TRP A 260 8.89 -13.27 14.71
C TRP A 260 7.51 -13.17 15.35
N CYS A 261 6.78 -14.29 15.49
CA CYS A 261 5.53 -14.29 16.24
C CYS A 261 5.72 -13.77 17.68
N SER A 262 6.82 -14.14 18.34
CA SER A 262 7.14 -13.71 19.70
C SER A 262 7.53 -12.23 19.77
N VAL A 263 8.42 -11.77 18.89
CA VAL A 263 8.82 -10.35 18.75
C VAL A 263 7.59 -9.48 18.57
N LEU A 264 6.72 -9.86 17.64
CA LEU A 264 5.47 -9.15 17.39
C LEU A 264 4.58 -9.20 18.64
N ALA A 265 4.38 -10.38 19.25
CA ALA A 265 3.57 -10.48 20.47
C ALA A 265 4.12 -9.67 21.66
N GLY A 266 5.44 -9.42 21.72
CA GLY A 266 6.07 -8.51 22.68
C GLY A 266 5.70 -7.06 22.42
N PHE A 267 5.90 -6.59 21.18
CA PHE A 267 5.56 -5.23 20.75
C PHE A 267 4.09 -4.85 20.97
N VAL A 268 3.22 -5.83 20.84
CA VAL A 268 1.79 -5.72 21.11
C VAL A 268 1.48 -5.32 22.55
N LYS A 269 2.21 -5.93 23.49
CA LYS A 269 2.00 -5.75 24.91
C LYS A 269 2.55 -4.39 25.34
N SER A 270 3.60 -3.92 24.68
CA SER A 270 4.22 -2.61 24.87
C SER A 270 4.47 -1.93 23.52
N HIS A 271 3.48 -1.19 23.03
CA HIS A 271 3.53 -0.56 21.72
C HIS A 271 4.21 0.82 21.78
N THR A 272 5.50 0.85 22.12
CA THR A 272 6.34 2.06 22.10
C THR A 272 7.34 2.01 20.94
N LYS A 273 7.89 3.17 20.54
CA LYS A 273 8.93 3.21 19.51
C LYS A 273 10.16 2.39 19.90
N GLU A 274 10.57 2.46 21.16
CA GLU A 274 11.71 1.70 21.67
C GLU A 274 11.48 0.20 21.52
N GLN A 275 10.29 -0.29 21.88
CA GLN A 275 9.96 -1.71 21.71
C GLN A 275 9.86 -2.14 20.24
N PHE A 276 9.52 -1.21 19.34
CA PHE A 276 9.49 -1.47 17.89
C PHE A 276 10.89 -1.73 17.33
N GLU A 277 11.86 -0.94 17.79
CA GLU A 277 13.26 -0.97 17.37
C GLU A 277 14.10 -1.95 18.22
N TRP A 278 13.55 -2.46 19.33
CA TRP A 278 14.23 -3.33 20.28
C TRP A 278 14.52 -4.73 19.74
N TYR A 279 15.69 -5.26 20.11
CA TYR A 279 16.17 -6.59 19.77
C TYR A 279 16.10 -7.51 20.99
N PRO A 280 15.33 -8.63 20.94
CA PRO A 280 15.23 -9.53 22.07
C PRO A 280 16.53 -10.26 22.36
N GLU A 281 16.89 -10.36 23.64
CA GLU A 281 17.94 -11.27 24.09
C GLU A 281 17.48 -12.74 23.94
N ARG A 282 18.42 -13.64 23.63
CA ARG A 282 18.14 -15.03 23.22
C ARG A 282 17.30 -15.83 24.24
N GLU A 283 17.40 -15.49 25.52
CA GLU A 283 16.73 -16.21 26.63
C GLU A 283 15.26 -15.82 26.79
N VAL A 284 14.82 -14.69 26.22
CA VAL A 284 13.46 -14.16 26.41
C VAL A 284 12.43 -14.79 25.45
N LEU A 285 12.87 -15.49 24.41
CA LEU A 285 11.97 -16.06 23.38
C LEU A 285 11.31 -17.40 23.78
N SER A 286 11.56 -17.92 24.99
CA SER A 286 11.09 -19.23 25.47
C SER A 286 9.83 -19.17 26.36
N VAL A 287 8.84 -18.34 26.01
CA VAL A 287 7.68 -18.09 26.90
C VAL A 287 6.41 -18.89 26.56
N ASP A 288 6.52 -20.04 25.89
CA ASP A 288 5.40 -21.00 25.83
C ASP A 288 5.80 -22.32 26.52
N GLU A 289 5.03 -22.71 27.52
CA GLU A 289 5.12 -23.98 28.24
C GLU A 289 4.97 -25.14 27.24
N GLY A 290 6.09 -25.78 26.89
CA GLY A 290 6.12 -26.99 26.05
C GLY A 290 7.12 -26.98 24.89
N ILE A 291 7.85 -25.88 24.65
CA ILE A 291 8.77 -25.78 23.51
C ILE A 291 10.23 -25.76 24.00
N LYS A 292 11.02 -26.77 23.58
CA LYS A 292 12.45 -26.88 23.93
C LYS A 292 13.23 -25.65 23.45
N PRO A 293 14.15 -25.10 24.28
CA PRO A 293 15.02 -24.01 23.90
C PRO A 293 15.87 -24.37 22.68
N LEU A 294 16.19 -23.37 21.86
CA LEU A 294 17.08 -23.51 20.71
C LEU A 294 18.47 -24.00 21.17
N PRO A 295 19.19 -24.80 20.36
CA PRO A 295 20.50 -25.32 20.73
C PRO A 295 21.50 -24.20 21.06
N LYS A 296 22.22 -24.35 22.19
CA LYS A 296 23.38 -23.52 22.53
C LYS A 296 24.42 -23.64 21.42
N GLY A 297 24.88 -22.50 20.89
CA GLY A 297 25.88 -22.43 19.81
C GLY A 297 25.36 -21.94 18.46
N SER A 298 24.05 -21.70 18.32
CA SER A 298 23.48 -21.12 17.11
C SER A 298 23.74 -19.59 17.08
N THR A 299 24.51 -19.11 16.09
CA THR A 299 24.99 -17.71 15.90
C THR A 299 23.96 -16.79 15.25
N TRP A 300 22.69 -16.95 15.59
CA TRP A 300 21.59 -16.26 14.92
C TRP A 300 21.24 -14.99 15.72
N ALA A 301 21.53 -13.79 15.20
CA ALA A 301 21.11 -12.51 15.78
C ALA A 301 19.57 -12.44 15.87
N SER A 302 18.99 -11.89 16.94
CA SER A 302 17.53 -11.72 17.03
C SER A 302 17.04 -10.64 16.06
N SER A 303 15.78 -10.72 15.61
CA SER A 303 15.14 -9.67 14.81
C SER A 303 14.30 -8.72 15.65
N SER A 304 14.30 -7.42 15.32
CA SER A 304 13.37 -6.44 15.90
C SER A 304 12.00 -6.48 15.20
N ALA A 305 11.00 -5.84 15.80
CA ALA A 305 9.68 -5.73 15.16
C ALA A 305 9.78 -4.90 13.87
N GLU A 306 10.60 -3.84 13.87
CA GLU A 306 10.88 -3.01 12.69
C GLU A 306 11.42 -3.82 11.49
N GLU A 307 12.42 -4.68 11.70
CA GLU A 307 13.01 -5.51 10.64
C GLU A 307 11.99 -6.47 10.05
N VAL A 308 11.14 -7.07 10.88
CA VAL A 308 10.04 -7.92 10.43
C VAL A 308 9.10 -7.16 9.51
N VAL A 309 8.74 -5.90 9.83
CA VAL A 309 7.92 -5.08 8.91
C VAL A 309 8.67 -4.79 7.63
N LYS A 310 9.93 -4.33 7.73
CA LYS A 310 10.73 -3.96 6.56
C LYS A 310 10.80 -5.12 5.57
N GLU A 311 10.99 -6.34 6.07
CA GLU A 311 10.99 -7.53 5.24
C GLU A 311 9.61 -7.82 4.62
N VAL A 312 8.52 -7.69 5.38
CA VAL A 312 7.15 -7.82 4.85
C VAL A 312 6.90 -6.80 3.74
N LEU A 313 7.37 -5.56 3.89
CA LEU A 313 7.23 -4.49 2.89
C LEU A 313 8.15 -4.70 1.68
N ARG A 314 9.30 -5.35 1.87
CA ARG A 314 10.18 -5.76 0.76
C ARG A 314 9.47 -6.82 -0.10
N LEU A 315 8.97 -7.89 0.51
CA LEU A 315 8.27 -8.98 -0.18
C LEU A 315 6.93 -8.56 -0.78
N TYR A 316 6.19 -7.73 -0.06
CA TYR A 316 4.86 -7.30 -0.44
C TYR A 316 4.81 -5.77 -0.43
N PRO A 317 5.46 -5.10 -1.39
CA PRO A 317 5.45 -3.66 -1.45
C PRO A 317 3.99 -3.19 -1.60
N PRO A 318 3.54 -2.21 -0.80
CA PRO A 318 2.24 -1.57 -0.97
C PRO A 318 2.06 -1.18 -2.44
N SER A 319 3.15 -0.67 -3.03
CA SER A 319 3.30 -0.31 -4.43
C SER A 319 3.98 -1.36 -5.30
N ARG A 320 3.28 -2.43 -5.69
CA ARG A 320 3.86 -3.45 -6.59
C ARG A 320 4.36 -2.87 -7.92
N ARG A 321 3.63 -1.91 -8.50
CA ARG A 321 4.05 -1.20 -9.70
C ARG A 321 3.66 0.26 -9.69
N ILE A 322 4.48 1.05 -10.35
CA ILE A 322 4.31 2.48 -10.53
C ILE A 322 4.09 2.76 -12.00
N PHE A 323 2.91 3.28 -12.35
CA PHE A 323 2.56 3.60 -13.73
C PHE A 323 2.88 5.04 -14.09
N ARG A 324 3.29 5.22 -15.34
CA ARG A 324 3.55 6.50 -15.98
C ARG A 324 3.04 6.42 -17.42
N ALA A 325 2.30 7.45 -17.83
CA ALA A 325 1.98 7.64 -19.23
C ALA A 325 3.23 8.20 -19.93
N TYR A 326 3.45 7.72 -21.14
CA TYR A 326 4.61 8.03 -21.95
C TYR A 326 4.11 8.49 -23.30
N GLN A 327 4.38 9.74 -23.66
CA GLN A 327 3.92 10.34 -24.91
C GLN A 327 5.11 10.81 -25.73
N TRP A 328 5.15 10.44 -27.00
CA TRP A 328 6.21 10.80 -27.94
C TRP A 328 5.67 11.07 -29.34
N VAL A 329 6.52 11.57 -30.22
CA VAL A 329 6.21 11.80 -31.63
C VAL A 329 7.13 10.95 -32.49
N GLU A 330 6.56 10.15 -33.40
CA GLU A 330 7.32 9.46 -34.45
C GLU A 330 7.88 10.50 -35.42
N ASN A 331 9.16 10.36 -35.79
CA ASN A 331 10.00 11.31 -36.54
C ASN A 331 10.79 12.36 -35.75
N SER A 332 10.87 12.25 -34.42
CA SER A 332 11.97 12.93 -33.72
C SER A 332 13.28 12.21 -34.07
N LYS A 333 13.99 12.69 -35.11
CA LYS A 333 15.37 12.27 -35.42
C LYS A 333 16.29 12.74 -34.28
N TYR A 334 16.24 12.07 -33.14
CA TYR A 334 17.31 12.15 -32.17
C TYR A 334 18.45 11.26 -32.66
N SER A 335 19.23 11.82 -33.57
CA SER A 335 20.52 11.28 -33.97
C SER A 335 21.35 11.01 -32.72
N ASN A 336 21.69 9.74 -32.48
CA ASN A 336 22.84 9.26 -31.72
C ASN A 336 23.48 10.30 -30.79
N VAL A 337 22.98 10.45 -29.56
CA VAL A 337 23.77 11.08 -28.51
C VAL A 337 24.03 10.03 -27.43
N LYS A 338 25.20 9.41 -27.53
CA LYS A 338 25.75 8.41 -26.61
C LYS A 338 26.20 8.99 -25.27
N ASP A 339 25.76 10.18 -24.91
CA ASP A 339 26.43 10.94 -23.86
C ASP A 339 25.42 11.81 -23.12
N TRP A 340 24.76 11.29 -22.07
CA TRP A 340 23.90 12.12 -21.22
C TRP A 340 23.98 11.75 -19.75
N GLY A 341 24.99 12.30 -19.09
CA GLY A 341 25.17 12.34 -17.63
C GLY A 341 24.83 13.69 -16.97
N THR A 342 24.28 14.69 -17.68
CA THR A 342 24.06 16.03 -17.09
C THR A 342 22.64 16.60 -17.32
N LYS A 343 22.18 17.44 -16.39
CA LYS A 343 20.83 18.02 -16.36
C LYS A 343 20.58 19.10 -17.42
N ASP A 344 21.62 19.83 -17.84
CA ASP A 344 21.49 20.97 -18.75
C ASP A 344 21.13 20.56 -20.18
N SER A 345 21.53 19.36 -20.55
CA SER A 345 21.24 18.76 -21.84
C SER A 345 19.81 18.29 -22.04
N GLN A 346 19.11 17.98 -20.95
CA GLN A 346 17.72 17.53 -21.00
C GLN A 346 16.74 18.70 -21.25
N LEU A 347 17.09 19.92 -20.82
CA LEU A 347 16.27 21.12 -21.04
C LEU A 347 16.30 21.58 -22.50
N ASN A 348 17.49 21.59 -23.11
CA ASN A 348 17.71 22.07 -24.48
C ASN A 348 17.04 21.18 -25.54
N ILE A 349 16.92 19.88 -25.26
CA ILE A 349 16.22 18.91 -26.12
C ILE A 349 14.70 19.13 -26.08
N LYS A 350 14.14 19.46 -24.91
CA LYS A 350 12.70 19.63 -24.73
C LYS A 350 12.16 20.84 -25.50
N GLN A 351 12.86 21.98 -25.44
CA GLN A 351 12.47 23.20 -26.16
C GLN A 351 12.50 23.04 -27.69
N ARG A 352 13.52 22.38 -28.25
CA ARG A 352 13.60 22.16 -29.72
C ARG A 352 12.54 21.21 -30.27
N ALA A 353 12.01 20.30 -29.45
CA ALA A 353 10.97 19.35 -29.86
C ALA A 353 9.58 19.99 -29.98
N ASP A 354 9.32 21.04 -29.21
CA ASP A 354 8.01 21.67 -29.09
C ASP A 354 7.71 22.60 -30.28
N ASP A 355 8.73 23.23 -30.87
CA ASP A 355 8.55 24.14 -32.01
C ASP A 355 8.26 23.45 -33.35
N TYR A 356 8.73 22.20 -33.53
CA TYR A 356 8.65 21.51 -34.84
C TYR A 356 7.35 20.74 -35.09
N ASN A 357 6.55 20.42 -34.07
CA ASN A 357 5.55 19.34 -34.14
C ASN A 357 4.10 19.72 -33.84
N ARG A 358 3.65 20.92 -34.25
CA ARG A 358 2.28 21.40 -34.01
C ARG A 358 1.16 20.66 -34.78
N GLY A 359 1.48 19.60 -35.55
CA GLY A 359 0.49 18.79 -36.30
C GLY A 359 0.79 17.29 -36.35
N ALA A 360 1.77 16.78 -35.61
CA ALA A 360 2.15 15.36 -35.65
C ALA A 360 1.31 14.53 -34.65
N ARG A 361 0.83 13.36 -35.08
CA ARG A 361 0.08 12.42 -34.23
C ARG A 361 0.99 11.91 -33.12
N SER A 362 0.69 12.25 -31.87
CA SER A 362 1.45 11.78 -30.72
C SER A 362 1.07 10.34 -30.39
N ASN A 363 2.06 9.47 -30.24
CA ASN A 363 1.87 8.14 -29.70
C ASN A 363 1.87 8.20 -28.17
N GLU A 364 1.06 7.34 -27.54
CA GLU A 364 0.93 7.24 -26.08
C GLU A 364 0.96 5.78 -25.64
N GLU A 365 1.71 5.48 -24.58
CA GLU A 365 1.66 4.19 -23.91
C GLU A 365 1.73 4.34 -22.39
N ILE A 366 1.21 3.36 -21.66
CA ILE A 366 1.40 3.26 -20.21
C ILE A 366 2.54 2.28 -19.91
N ILE A 367 3.60 2.79 -19.27
CA ILE A 367 4.74 1.99 -18.81
C ILE A 367 4.67 1.82 -17.29
N ALA A 368 5.05 0.64 -16.81
CA ALA A 368 5.09 0.29 -15.40
C ALA A 368 6.52 0.03 -14.93
N ALA A 369 6.95 0.73 -13.87
CA ALA A 369 8.10 0.30 -13.07
C ALA A 369 7.63 -0.82 -12.12
N ASP A 370 8.19 -2.02 -12.25
CA ASP A 370 7.87 -3.20 -11.45
C ASP A 370 8.75 -3.24 -10.19
N VAL A 371 8.29 -2.53 -9.15
CA VAL A 371 8.99 -2.39 -7.86
C VAL A 371 9.10 -3.73 -7.16
N GLU A 372 8.05 -4.55 -7.23
CA GLU A 372 8.06 -5.90 -6.69
C GLU A 372 9.15 -6.75 -7.35
N ALA A 373 9.28 -6.71 -8.68
CA ALA A 373 10.36 -7.42 -9.35
C ALA A 373 11.75 -6.94 -8.90
N CYS A 374 11.95 -5.63 -8.69
CA CYS A 374 13.20 -5.11 -8.15
C CYS A 374 13.49 -5.60 -6.72
N HIS A 375 12.44 -5.76 -5.90
CA HIS A 375 12.57 -6.20 -4.51
C HIS A 375 12.77 -7.71 -4.37
N LEU A 376 12.40 -8.49 -5.39
CA LEU A 376 12.55 -9.94 -5.43
C LEU A 376 13.75 -10.37 -6.29
N ASP A 377 14.53 -9.42 -6.82
CA ASP A 377 15.70 -9.71 -7.65
C ASP A 377 16.83 -10.34 -6.81
N PRO A 378 17.23 -11.60 -7.09
CA PRO A 378 18.31 -12.25 -6.35
C PRO A 378 19.67 -11.61 -6.54
N GLY A 379 19.89 -10.87 -7.64
CA GLY A 379 21.10 -10.10 -7.87
C GLY A 379 21.22 -8.86 -6.97
N ILE A 380 20.12 -8.43 -6.35
CA ILE A 380 20.08 -7.28 -5.43
C ILE A 380 19.94 -7.76 -3.98
N TRP A 381 19.08 -8.75 -3.74
CA TRP A 381 18.67 -9.17 -2.39
C TRP A 381 19.18 -10.55 -1.98
N GLY A 382 19.96 -11.23 -2.84
CA GLY A 382 20.51 -12.56 -2.60
C GLY A 382 19.59 -13.71 -3.02
N ILE A 383 20.09 -14.94 -2.95
CA ILE A 383 19.40 -16.16 -3.40
C ILE A 383 18.04 -16.40 -2.71
N ASP A 384 17.82 -15.80 -1.56
CA ASP A 384 16.64 -15.89 -0.71
C ASP A 384 15.65 -14.74 -0.92
N ALA A 385 15.83 -13.90 -1.95
CA ALA A 385 15.01 -12.73 -2.25
C ALA A 385 13.50 -13.02 -2.31
N GLU A 386 13.08 -14.20 -2.73
CA GLU A 386 11.66 -14.57 -2.81
C GLU A 386 11.07 -15.08 -1.49
N THR A 387 11.90 -15.28 -0.49
CA THR A 387 11.52 -15.91 0.77
C THR A 387 11.59 -14.93 1.93
N LEU A 388 10.76 -15.18 2.94
CA LEU A 388 10.81 -14.43 4.19
C LEU A 388 12.04 -14.84 4.95
N THR A 389 13.06 -13.98 4.91
CA THR A 389 14.31 -14.18 5.61
C THR A 389 14.60 -13.01 6.52
N ARG A 390 15.56 -13.18 7.42
CA ARG A 390 16.03 -12.05 8.23
C ARG A 390 16.67 -11.04 7.29
N CYS A 391 16.47 -9.76 7.56
CA CYS A 391 17.09 -8.70 6.76
C CYS A 391 18.59 -9.01 6.60
N ALA A 392 19.05 -9.04 5.36
CA ALA A 392 20.44 -9.21 5.01
C ALA A 392 21.23 -7.97 5.49
N GLY A 393 21.51 -7.92 6.79
CA GLY A 393 22.39 -6.92 7.38
C GLY A 393 23.87 -7.18 7.06
N GLU A 394 24.21 -8.39 6.60
CA GLU A 394 25.56 -8.77 6.20
C GLU A 394 25.47 -9.84 5.09
N LYS A 395 25.45 -9.42 3.82
CA LYS A 395 25.89 -10.26 2.68
C LYS A 395 26.68 -9.39 1.71
#